data_AF-A0A3C0SXN3-F1
#
_entry.id   AF-A0A3C0SXN3-F1
#
_cell.length_a   1.000
_cell.length_b   1.000
_cell.length_c   1.000
_cell.angle_alpha   90.00
_cell.angle_beta   90.00
_cell.angle_gamma   90.00
#
_symmetry.space_group_name_H-M   'P 1'
#
loop_
_entity.id
_entity.type
_entity.pdbx_description
1 polymer ?
#
loop_
_entity_poly.entity_id
_entity_poly.type
_entity_poly.pdbx_seq_one_letter_code
_entity_poly.pdbx_strand_id
1 'polypeptide(L)'
;MKKMNNMKKIICIGLFITAIVFVGCYEYINPLDPLGYYNKWQFEPMNGGVSLNTEPEFKIAEIKGASGYNFRISTTAEFIDGTVEYSSNYDPGTWIGDDVTFEIGDTIYWQVRPTYWFIPAEWSPVISFTIKDHLEIGDKYAGGYVFYLKSGVSEGLIAAVEDCSYGENAPWGGAGVDINGNDADNHPELYSELDDGKPNTDTIIAAIDDDPDYTYAAKLCNDLVSNRYNDWYLPAYDQLLEMRDAIGDNGTFIGDFYWSSTEFDADNARAAVIPGTTTTSTGKDARLYVRAIRSFTY
;
A
#
# COMPACT_ATOMS: atom_id res chain seq x y z
N MET A 1 5.74 57.90 31.70
CA MET A 1 7.10 57.61 31.21
C MET A 1 7.81 56.69 32.19
N LYS A 2 8.42 55.62 31.65
CA LYS A 2 9.39 54.65 32.24
C LYS A 2 8.93 53.59 33.26
N LYS A 3 9.29 52.34 32.90
CA LYS A 3 9.19 51.02 33.55
C LYS A 3 10.25 50.82 34.65
N MET A 4 10.04 49.86 35.57
CA MET A 4 10.76 48.55 35.65
C MET A 4 10.42 47.72 36.93
N ASN A 5 10.02 46.44 36.73
CA ASN A 5 10.33 45.14 37.40
C ASN A 5 10.74 45.10 38.91
N ASN A 6 10.47 44.09 39.77
CA ASN A 6 10.22 42.64 39.59
C ASN A 6 9.71 41.94 40.90
N MET A 7 8.95 40.83 40.76
CA MET A 7 8.94 39.55 41.54
C MET A 7 8.54 39.42 43.04
N LYS A 8 7.46 38.62 43.31
CA LYS A 8 7.39 37.29 44.01
C LYS A 8 5.98 37.04 44.60
N LYS A 9 5.38 35.86 44.34
CA LYS A 9 4.14 35.37 45.00
C LYS A 9 4.41 34.17 45.89
N ILE A 10 3.70 34.11 47.01
CA ILE A 10 3.86 33.26 48.21
C ILE A 10 2.80 32.13 48.23
N ILE A 11 3.16 31.05 48.92
CA ILE A 11 2.53 29.72 49.14
C ILE A 11 1.54 29.71 50.35
N CYS A 12 0.53 28.82 50.36
CA CYS A 12 0.07 27.95 51.50
C CYS A 12 -1.20 27.14 51.12
N ILE A 13 -1.21 25.78 51.08
CA ILE A 13 -1.40 24.72 52.12
C ILE A 13 -2.87 24.40 52.47
N GLY A 14 -3.25 23.12 52.30
CA GLY A 14 -4.46 22.46 52.84
C GLY A 14 -4.40 20.93 52.68
N LEU A 15 -4.79 20.18 53.72
CA LEU A 15 -4.44 18.79 54.10
C LEU A 15 -5.13 17.62 53.35
N PHE A 16 -4.53 16.43 53.49
CA PHE A 16 -4.83 15.08 52.96
C PHE A 16 -6.12 14.38 53.46
N ILE A 17 -6.80 13.65 52.57
CA ILE A 17 -7.39 12.31 52.82
C ILE A 17 -7.13 11.40 51.61
N THR A 18 -6.64 10.20 51.89
CA THR A 18 -6.14 9.12 51.03
C THR A 18 -7.11 8.61 49.95
N ALA A 19 -6.70 8.70 48.69
CA ALA A 19 -7.03 7.72 47.66
C ALA A 19 -5.71 7.04 47.26
N ILE A 20 -5.71 5.71 47.27
CA ILE A 20 -4.62 4.87 46.77
C ILE A 20 -4.41 5.23 45.31
N VAL A 21 -3.38 6.03 45.03
CA VAL A 21 -2.87 6.20 43.67
C VAL A 21 -2.14 4.90 43.37
N PHE A 22 -2.76 4.04 42.58
CA PHE A 22 -2.01 3.06 41.81
C PHE A 22 -0.98 3.87 41.01
N VAL A 23 0.30 3.68 41.35
CA VAL A 23 1.44 4.13 40.56
C VAL A 23 1.44 3.28 39.28
N GLY A 24 0.57 3.65 38.34
CA GLY A 24 0.71 3.32 36.94
C GLY A 24 1.26 4.57 36.27
N CYS A 25 2.47 4.48 35.75
CA CYS A 25 3.10 5.53 34.96
C CYS A 25 2.20 5.83 33.75
N TYR A 26 1.28 6.80 33.86
CA TYR A 26 0.69 7.41 32.68
C TYR A 26 1.70 8.43 32.20
N GLU A 27 2.62 7.95 31.37
CA GLU A 27 3.36 8.85 30.49
C GLU A 27 2.32 9.66 29.72
N TYR A 28 2.46 10.98 29.79
CA TYR A 28 1.73 11.90 28.94
C TYR A 28 2.26 11.65 27.52
N ILE A 29 1.69 10.66 26.84
CA ILE A 29 2.02 10.34 25.46
C ILE A 29 1.66 11.58 24.65
N ASN A 30 2.70 12.22 24.09
CA ASN A 30 2.53 13.18 23.03
C ASN A 30 1.65 12.53 21.94
N PRO A 31 0.48 13.10 21.59
CA PRO A 31 -0.49 12.46 20.69
C PRO A 31 0.01 12.32 19.24
N LEU A 32 1.27 12.66 18.99
CA LEU A 32 1.95 12.57 17.70
C LEU A 32 3.09 11.55 17.68
N ASP A 33 2.93 10.41 18.36
CA ASP A 33 3.73 9.18 18.20
C ASP A 33 4.96 9.00 19.13
N PRO A 34 4.84 8.19 20.20
CA PRO A 34 5.98 7.78 21.03
C PRO A 34 6.63 6.45 20.59
N LEU A 35 6.16 5.78 19.52
CA LEU A 35 6.58 4.40 19.19
C LEU A 35 6.83 4.12 17.70
N GLY A 36 6.74 5.09 16.79
CA GLY A 36 7.00 4.89 15.36
C GLY A 36 5.90 4.15 14.59
N TYR A 37 4.72 3.95 15.20
CA TYR A 37 3.60 3.19 14.59
C TYR A 37 2.58 4.13 13.93
N TYR A 38 3.04 5.10 13.14
CA TYR A 38 2.14 5.68 12.14
C TYR A 38 1.80 4.57 11.15
N ASN A 39 0.69 3.88 11.39
CA ASN A 39 -0.04 3.16 10.36
C ASN A 39 -0.32 4.18 9.25
N LYS A 40 0.44 4.10 8.16
CA LYS A 40 0.13 4.83 6.93
C LYS A 40 -1.33 4.48 6.60
N TRP A 41 -2.21 5.48 6.64
CA TRP A 41 -3.62 5.25 6.35
C TRP A 41 -3.75 4.50 5.03
N GLN A 42 -4.41 3.34 5.07
CA GLN A 42 -4.74 2.57 3.88
C GLN A 42 -6.24 2.71 3.68
N PHE A 43 -6.63 3.30 2.55
CA PHE A 43 -8.01 3.61 2.21
C PHE A 43 -8.42 2.81 0.97
N GLU A 44 -9.65 2.32 0.96
CA GLU A 44 -10.33 1.82 -0.23
C GLU A 44 -11.73 2.48 -0.26
N PRO A 45 -12.09 3.23 -1.30
CA PRO A 45 -11.25 3.64 -2.42
C PRO A 45 -10.10 4.56 -1.99
N MET A 46 -8.93 4.39 -2.61
CA MET A 46 -7.73 5.16 -2.27
C MET A 46 -7.81 6.62 -2.72
N ASN A 47 -6.90 7.46 -2.20
CA ASN A 47 -6.82 8.85 -2.63
C ASN A 47 -6.44 9.00 -4.12
N GLY A 48 -7.25 9.73 -4.86
CA GLY A 48 -7.22 9.83 -6.32
C GLY A 48 -7.64 8.54 -7.03
N GLY A 49 -8.33 7.64 -6.35
CA GLY A 49 -8.74 6.33 -6.86
C GLY A 49 -10.00 6.36 -7.73
N VAL A 50 -10.35 5.18 -8.23
CA VAL A 50 -11.59 4.92 -8.98
C VAL A 50 -12.43 3.88 -8.23
N SER A 51 -13.75 4.06 -8.24
CA SER A 51 -14.74 3.02 -7.91
C SER A 51 -15.60 2.74 -9.13
N LEU A 52 -15.87 1.46 -9.39
CA LEU A 52 -16.81 1.02 -10.43
C LEU A 52 -18.22 0.76 -9.89
N ASN A 53 -18.42 0.95 -8.59
CA ASN A 53 -19.71 0.79 -7.93
C ASN A 53 -20.25 2.18 -7.54
N THR A 54 -21.50 2.46 -7.91
CA THR A 54 -22.26 3.64 -7.49
C THR A 54 -22.60 3.62 -6.00
N GLU A 55 -22.48 2.46 -5.35
CA GLU A 55 -22.59 2.26 -3.90
C GLU A 55 -21.25 1.75 -3.37
N PRO A 56 -20.21 2.60 -3.33
CA PRO A 56 -18.86 2.18 -2.97
C PRO A 56 -18.77 1.74 -1.51
N GLU A 57 -17.96 0.71 -1.26
CA GLU A 57 -17.59 0.29 0.09
C GLU A 57 -16.38 1.10 0.57
N PHE A 58 -16.48 1.69 1.77
CA PHE A 58 -15.41 2.51 2.35
C PHE A 58 -14.68 1.68 3.40
N LYS A 59 -13.43 1.36 3.12
CA LYS A 59 -12.60 0.48 3.94
C LYS A 59 -11.34 1.17 4.38
N ILE A 60 -10.90 0.81 5.58
CA ILE A 60 -9.62 1.24 6.14
C ILE A 60 -8.88 0.07 6.77
N ALA A 61 -7.55 0.21 6.91
CA ALA A 61 -6.80 -0.70 7.78
C ALA A 61 -7.20 -0.51 9.25
N GLU A 62 -7.14 -1.59 10.03
CA GLU A 62 -7.41 -1.53 11.47
C GLU A 62 -6.43 -0.57 12.17
N ILE A 63 -6.99 0.25 13.05
CA ILE A 63 -6.21 1.14 13.92
C ILE A 63 -6.24 0.54 15.31
N LYS A 64 -5.06 0.07 15.75
CA LYS A 64 -4.90 -0.63 17.03
C LYS A 64 -5.46 0.22 18.18
N GLY A 65 -6.40 -0.37 18.93
CA GLY A 65 -7.02 0.25 20.10
C GLY A 65 -8.24 1.13 19.81
N ALA A 66 -8.61 1.34 18.54
CA ALA A 66 -9.87 2.00 18.20
C ALA A 66 -11.06 1.15 18.67
N SER A 67 -12.08 1.80 19.25
CA SER A 67 -13.36 1.17 19.63
C SER A 67 -14.42 1.29 18.53
N GLY A 68 -14.16 2.10 17.51
CA GLY A 68 -15.04 2.36 16.39
C GLY A 68 -14.46 3.43 15.48
N TYR A 69 -15.25 3.86 14.49
CA TYR A 69 -14.84 4.85 13.50
C TYR A 69 -15.97 5.82 13.19
N ASN A 70 -15.63 7.07 12.90
CA ASN A 70 -16.55 8.02 12.29
C ASN A 70 -16.10 8.34 10.87
N PHE A 71 -17.04 8.34 9.93
CA PHE A 71 -16.81 8.67 8.53
C PHE A 71 -17.55 9.95 8.18
N ARG A 72 -16.97 10.71 7.24
CA ARG A 72 -17.59 11.85 6.56
C ARG A 72 -17.41 11.68 5.08
N ILE A 73 -18.49 11.79 4.32
CA ILE A 73 -18.51 11.60 2.87
C ILE A 73 -19.31 12.74 2.24
N SER A 74 -18.81 13.35 1.18
CA SER A 74 -19.47 14.46 0.48
C SER A 74 -19.00 14.53 -0.98
N THR A 75 -19.76 15.21 -1.84
CA THR A 75 -19.33 15.62 -3.18
C THR A 75 -18.56 16.95 -3.17
N THR A 76 -18.33 17.52 -1.98
CA THR A 76 -17.53 18.75 -1.77
C THR A 76 -16.40 18.49 -0.77
N ALA A 77 -15.22 19.04 -1.03
CA ALA A 77 -14.04 18.82 -0.20
C ALA A 77 -14.16 19.45 1.20
N GLU A 78 -15.01 20.48 1.33
CA GLU A 78 -15.22 21.22 2.57
C GLU A 78 -16.28 20.59 3.49
N PHE A 79 -16.99 19.55 3.02
CA PHE A 79 -18.08 18.88 3.77
C PHE A 79 -19.18 19.87 4.23
N ILE A 80 -19.57 20.80 3.35
CA ILE A 80 -20.54 21.85 3.66
C ILE A 80 -21.98 21.41 3.34
N ASP A 81 -22.19 20.64 2.27
CA ASP A 81 -23.50 20.15 1.81
C ASP A 81 -23.44 18.65 1.47
N GLY A 82 -24.59 17.97 1.54
CA GLY A 82 -24.73 16.55 1.21
C GLY A 82 -23.82 15.62 2.03
N THR A 83 -23.37 16.06 3.22
CA THR A 83 -22.42 15.29 4.02
C THR A 83 -23.13 14.18 4.77
N VAL A 84 -22.76 12.94 4.46
CA VAL A 84 -23.17 11.77 5.22
C VAL A 84 -22.15 11.55 6.33
N GLU A 85 -22.60 11.61 7.58
CA GLU A 85 -21.82 11.22 8.74
C GLU A 85 -22.26 9.86 9.24
N TYR A 86 -21.30 8.97 9.48
CA TYR A 86 -21.58 7.62 9.97
C TYR A 86 -20.69 7.27 11.16
N SER A 87 -21.19 6.43 12.06
CA SER A 87 -20.44 5.89 13.21
C SER A 87 -20.60 4.37 13.29
N SER A 88 -19.50 3.62 13.16
CA SER A 88 -19.51 2.16 13.42
C SER A 88 -19.07 1.85 14.86
N ASN A 89 -19.76 0.89 15.47
CA ASN A 89 -19.31 0.24 16.70
C ASN A 89 -18.74 -1.14 16.34
N TYR A 90 -17.47 -1.38 16.66
CA TYR A 90 -16.84 -2.71 16.75
C TYR A 90 -16.87 -3.63 15.50
N ASP A 91 -16.73 -3.08 14.29
CA ASP A 91 -16.27 -3.86 13.13
C ASP A 91 -15.04 -3.17 12.53
N PRO A 92 -13.85 -3.80 12.56
CA PRO A 92 -12.61 -3.15 12.16
C PRO A 92 -12.58 -2.98 10.63
N GLY A 93 -12.88 -1.77 10.17
CA GLY A 93 -12.35 -1.28 8.90
C GLY A 93 -13.16 -1.58 7.64
N THR A 94 -14.45 -1.93 7.75
CA THR A 94 -15.35 -1.97 6.59
C THR A 94 -16.65 -1.25 6.93
N TRP A 95 -16.95 -0.15 6.23
CA TRP A 95 -18.30 0.35 6.11
C TRP A 95 -18.80 0.01 4.71
N ILE A 96 -19.90 -0.75 4.66
CA ILE A 96 -20.66 -0.93 3.44
C ILE A 96 -21.63 0.24 3.39
N GLY A 97 -21.56 1.02 2.32
CA GLY A 97 -22.38 2.21 2.14
C GLY A 97 -23.81 1.89 1.79
N ASP A 98 -24.46 1.04 2.58
CA ASP A 98 -25.76 0.41 2.31
C ASP A 98 -26.91 1.41 2.08
N ASP A 99 -26.68 2.73 2.15
CA ASP A 99 -27.68 3.78 1.93
C ASP A 99 -27.15 5.03 1.20
N VAL A 100 -26.00 4.98 0.51
CA VAL A 100 -25.49 6.15 -0.27
C VAL A 100 -25.13 5.75 -1.70
N THR A 101 -25.99 6.16 -2.63
CA THR A 101 -25.79 6.00 -4.07
C THR A 101 -25.24 7.29 -4.69
N PHE A 102 -24.23 7.17 -5.53
CA PHE A 102 -23.61 8.24 -6.32
C PHE A 102 -23.82 8.02 -7.82
N GLU A 103 -23.53 9.03 -8.63
CA GLU A 103 -23.63 8.96 -10.08
C GLU A 103 -22.26 8.74 -10.74
N ILE A 104 -22.26 8.10 -11.92
CA ILE A 104 -21.03 7.98 -12.73
C ILE A 104 -20.51 9.39 -13.06
N GLY A 105 -19.21 9.60 -12.84
CA GLY A 105 -18.55 10.89 -13.01
C GLY A 105 -18.46 11.73 -11.73
N ASP A 106 -19.15 11.33 -10.66
CA ASP A 106 -19.02 12.02 -9.38
C ASP A 106 -17.61 11.89 -8.81
N THR A 107 -17.12 12.98 -8.23
CA THR A 107 -15.93 12.98 -7.38
C THR A 107 -16.37 13.03 -5.93
N ILE A 108 -16.01 12.00 -5.17
CA ILE A 108 -16.41 11.82 -3.79
C ILE A 108 -15.23 12.12 -2.89
N TYR A 109 -15.43 12.98 -1.91
CA TYR A 109 -14.49 13.34 -0.86
C TYR A 109 -14.88 12.62 0.42
N TRP A 110 -13.90 12.05 1.12
CA TRP A 110 -14.16 11.42 2.40
C TRP A 110 -13.01 11.52 3.39
N GLN A 111 -13.37 11.39 4.67
CA GLN A 111 -12.47 11.33 5.81
C GLN A 111 -12.96 10.29 6.80
N VAL A 112 -12.04 9.79 7.62
CA VAL A 112 -12.35 8.91 8.75
C VAL A 112 -11.55 9.32 9.97
N ARG A 113 -12.10 9.06 11.16
CA ARG A 113 -11.35 9.12 12.43
C ARG A 113 -11.67 7.92 13.30
N PRO A 114 -10.70 7.33 14.02
CA PRO A 114 -11.00 6.36 15.05
C PRO A 114 -11.68 7.05 16.24
N THR A 115 -12.59 6.32 16.88
CA THR A 115 -13.16 6.69 18.16
C THR A 115 -12.56 5.82 19.25
N TYR A 116 -12.28 6.43 20.40
CA TYR A 116 -11.89 5.73 21.62
C TYR A 116 -12.96 5.94 22.68
N TRP A 117 -13.00 5.06 23.68
CA TRP A 117 -13.99 5.03 24.75
C TRP A 117 -14.28 6.37 25.44
N PHE A 118 -13.35 7.34 25.39
CA PHE A 118 -13.50 8.63 26.08
C PHE A 118 -13.24 9.87 25.23
N ILE A 119 -12.66 9.76 24.03
CA ILE A 119 -12.40 10.88 23.11
C ILE A 119 -12.32 10.39 21.65
N PRO A 120 -12.91 11.10 20.67
CA PRO A 120 -12.61 10.87 19.26
C PRO A 120 -11.19 11.37 18.94
N ALA A 121 -10.53 10.73 17.97
CA ALA A 121 -9.26 11.21 17.44
C ALA A 121 -9.44 12.36 16.44
N GLU A 122 -8.31 12.88 15.96
CA GLU A 122 -8.27 13.76 14.80
C GLU A 122 -8.76 13.06 13.52
N TRP A 123 -9.32 13.83 12.60
CA TRP A 123 -9.69 13.36 11.27
C TRP A 123 -8.44 13.01 10.44
N SER A 124 -8.58 11.99 9.59
CA SER A 124 -7.62 11.73 8.50
C SER A 124 -7.51 12.94 7.57
N PRO A 125 -6.48 13.01 6.71
CA PRO A 125 -6.51 13.90 5.55
C PRO A 125 -7.79 13.69 4.72
N VAL A 126 -8.28 14.76 4.08
CA VAL A 126 -9.32 14.65 3.06
C VAL A 126 -8.74 13.89 1.87
N ILE A 127 -9.42 12.83 1.47
CA ILE A 127 -9.08 12.07 0.28
C ILE A 127 -10.27 12.05 -0.68
N SER A 128 -10.02 11.76 -1.94
CA SER A 128 -11.09 11.67 -2.94
C SER A 128 -10.93 10.48 -3.88
N PHE A 129 -12.03 10.08 -4.52
CA PHE A 129 -12.04 9.13 -5.62
C PHE A 129 -13.15 9.49 -6.61
N THR A 130 -13.14 8.88 -7.78
CA THR A 130 -14.13 9.11 -8.84
C THR A 130 -14.94 7.85 -9.11
N ILE A 131 -16.23 7.99 -9.31
CA ILE A 131 -17.09 6.91 -9.80
C ILE A 131 -16.93 6.81 -11.32
N LYS A 132 -16.55 5.64 -11.84
CA LYS A 132 -16.46 5.37 -13.28
C LYS A 132 -17.30 4.15 -13.65
N ASP A 133 -17.68 4.05 -14.92
CA ASP A 133 -18.33 2.87 -15.50
C ASP A 133 -17.33 1.85 -16.07
N HIS A 134 -16.06 2.23 -16.19
CA HIS A 134 -14.96 1.35 -16.62
C HIS A 134 -13.61 1.83 -16.05
N LEU A 135 -12.62 0.93 -16.09
CA LEU A 135 -11.23 1.24 -15.76
C LEU A 135 -10.45 1.62 -17.02
N GLU A 136 -9.45 2.47 -16.83
CA GLU A 136 -8.48 2.88 -17.83
C GLU A 136 -7.05 2.63 -17.32
N ILE A 137 -6.10 2.50 -18.24
CA ILE A 137 -4.68 2.42 -17.88
C ILE A 137 -4.26 3.70 -17.14
N GLY A 138 -3.57 3.52 -16.02
CA GLY A 138 -3.14 4.58 -15.11
C GLY A 138 -4.13 4.87 -13.97
N ASP A 139 -5.33 4.30 -13.99
CA ASP A 139 -6.28 4.44 -12.88
C ASP A 139 -5.72 3.84 -11.59
N LYS A 140 -5.96 4.54 -10.48
CA LYS A 140 -5.71 4.02 -9.14
C LYS A 140 -6.89 3.17 -8.70
N TYR A 141 -6.70 1.86 -8.64
CA TYR A 141 -7.77 0.91 -8.33
C TYR A 141 -7.19 -0.25 -7.51
N ALA A 142 -7.98 -0.76 -6.56
CA ALA A 142 -7.69 -1.97 -5.79
C ALA A 142 -6.22 -2.09 -5.33
N GLY A 143 -5.74 -1.05 -4.67
CA GLY A 143 -4.41 -0.99 -4.04
C GLY A 143 -3.26 -0.48 -4.91
N GLY A 144 -3.44 -0.20 -6.21
CA GLY A 144 -2.36 0.26 -7.06
C GLY A 144 -2.76 0.92 -8.38
N TYR A 145 -1.83 1.01 -9.31
CA TYR A 145 -2.05 1.55 -10.65
C TYR A 145 -2.40 0.43 -11.64
N VAL A 146 -3.53 0.54 -12.32
CA VAL A 146 -3.89 -0.34 -13.43
C VAL A 146 -2.90 -0.11 -14.56
N PHE A 147 -2.16 -1.13 -14.98
CA PHE A 147 -1.22 -1.03 -16.10
C PHE A 147 -1.54 -1.99 -17.24
N TYR A 148 -2.43 -2.95 -17.02
CA TYR A 148 -2.91 -3.86 -18.06
C TYR A 148 -4.38 -4.18 -17.83
N LEU A 149 -5.15 -4.16 -18.92
CA LEU A 149 -6.55 -4.60 -18.98
C LEU A 149 -6.69 -5.62 -20.09
N LYS A 150 -7.18 -6.81 -19.75
CA LYS A 150 -7.33 -7.89 -20.71
C LYS A 150 -8.58 -7.65 -21.55
N SER A 151 -8.42 -7.60 -22.87
CA SER A 151 -9.55 -7.28 -23.76
C SER A 151 -10.66 -8.33 -23.68
N GLY A 152 -11.90 -7.86 -23.53
CA GLY A 152 -13.10 -8.71 -23.58
C GLY A 152 -13.41 -9.49 -22.30
N VAL A 153 -12.64 -9.31 -21.23
CA VAL A 153 -12.90 -9.89 -19.90
C VAL A 153 -12.60 -8.86 -18.81
N SER A 154 -13.28 -8.92 -17.67
CA SER A 154 -13.02 -8.04 -16.53
C SER A 154 -11.81 -8.50 -15.71
N GLU A 155 -10.65 -8.60 -16.36
CA GLU A 155 -9.38 -9.00 -15.73
C GLU A 155 -8.29 -7.98 -16.07
N GLY A 156 -7.34 -7.79 -15.16
CA GLY A 156 -6.20 -6.90 -15.40
C GLY A 156 -5.06 -7.10 -14.42
N LEU A 157 -4.01 -6.30 -14.60
CA LEU A 157 -2.87 -6.23 -13.70
C LEU A 157 -2.72 -4.84 -13.10
N ILE A 158 -2.38 -4.82 -11.81
CA ILE A 158 -2.14 -3.64 -11.00
C ILE A 158 -0.70 -3.64 -10.52
N ALA A 159 -0.01 -2.52 -10.65
CA ALA A 159 1.27 -2.26 -10.03
C ALA A 159 1.05 -1.68 -8.65
N ALA A 160 1.83 -2.08 -7.64
CA ALA A 160 1.83 -1.44 -6.33
C ALA A 160 2.01 0.07 -6.47
N VAL A 161 1.62 0.89 -5.48
CA VAL A 161 1.80 2.37 -5.52
C VAL A 161 3.23 2.79 -5.19
N GLU A 162 4.03 1.92 -4.56
CA GLU A 162 5.42 2.19 -4.23
C GLU A 162 6.29 0.94 -4.48
N ASP A 163 7.59 1.14 -4.63
CA ASP A 163 8.55 0.04 -4.75
C ASP A 163 8.62 -0.72 -3.43
N CYS A 164 8.48 -2.05 -3.49
CA CYS A 164 8.53 -2.92 -2.31
C CYS A 164 9.95 -3.08 -1.73
N SER A 165 10.97 -2.65 -2.49
CA SER A 165 12.34 -2.56 -1.99
C SER A 165 12.57 -1.39 -1.02
N TYR A 166 11.62 -0.45 -0.86
CA TYR A 166 11.74 0.73 0.02
C TYR A 166 13.05 1.53 -0.14
N GLY A 167 13.65 1.50 -1.35
CA GLY A 167 14.95 2.12 -1.64
C GLY A 167 16.17 1.26 -1.29
N GLU A 168 15.97 0.15 -0.59
CA GLU A 168 16.99 -0.87 -0.34
C GLU A 168 16.90 -1.94 -1.42
N ASN A 169 17.67 -1.77 -2.49
CA ASN A 169 17.74 -2.75 -3.58
C ASN A 169 17.93 -4.19 -3.06
N ALA A 170 17.35 -5.17 -3.75
CA ALA A 170 17.37 -6.57 -3.35
C ALA A 170 18.06 -7.46 -4.39
N PRO A 171 18.74 -8.54 -3.96
CA PRO A 171 19.17 -9.58 -4.89
C PRO A 171 17.94 -10.28 -5.50
N TRP A 172 18.11 -10.89 -6.66
CA TRP A 172 17.08 -11.78 -7.21
C TRP A 172 16.91 -13.02 -6.30
N GLY A 173 18.04 -13.52 -5.76
CA GLY A 173 18.13 -14.67 -4.86
C GLY A 173 18.74 -15.91 -5.53
N GLY A 174 19.11 -16.94 -4.78
CA GLY A 174 19.42 -18.26 -5.37
C GLY A 174 20.52 -18.29 -6.44
N ALA A 175 21.56 -17.46 -6.34
CA ALA A 175 22.68 -17.50 -7.27
C ALA A 175 23.36 -18.88 -7.25
N GLY A 176 23.63 -19.44 -8.44
CA GLY A 176 24.14 -20.80 -8.61
C GLY A 176 23.08 -21.90 -8.48
N VAL A 177 21.79 -21.54 -8.33
CA VAL A 177 20.65 -22.46 -8.32
C VAL A 177 19.83 -22.22 -9.58
N ASP A 178 19.66 -23.25 -10.39
CA ASP A 178 18.70 -23.32 -11.49
C ASP A 178 17.35 -23.77 -10.93
N ILE A 179 16.34 -22.89 -10.97
CA ILE A 179 15.10 -23.05 -10.20
C ILE A 179 14.11 -24.01 -10.88
N ASN A 180 14.13 -24.15 -12.21
CA ASN A 180 13.18 -25.02 -12.91
C ASN A 180 13.85 -26.06 -13.83
N GLY A 181 15.17 -26.05 -14.00
CA GLY A 181 15.91 -27.10 -14.70
C GLY A 181 15.53 -27.27 -16.17
N ASN A 182 14.80 -26.31 -16.75
CA ASN A 182 14.29 -26.37 -18.11
C ASN A 182 15.42 -26.04 -19.09
N ASP A 183 16.09 -27.08 -19.56
CA ASP A 183 17.05 -27.16 -20.67
C ASP A 183 17.84 -25.87 -20.97
N ALA A 184 19.08 -25.84 -20.47
CA ALA A 184 20.09 -24.78 -20.69
C ALA A 184 20.36 -24.44 -22.18
N ASP A 185 19.85 -25.22 -23.13
CA ASP A 185 19.96 -24.94 -24.56
C ASP A 185 18.91 -23.91 -25.07
N ASN A 186 17.86 -23.56 -24.30
CA ASN A 186 16.82 -22.57 -24.66
C ASN A 186 16.45 -21.62 -23.51
N HIS A 187 17.33 -20.69 -23.14
CA HIS A 187 16.99 -19.62 -22.17
C HIS A 187 15.85 -18.71 -22.66
N PRO A 188 14.89 -18.27 -21.80
CA PRO A 188 14.89 -18.27 -20.32
C PRO A 188 14.29 -19.53 -19.63
N GLU A 189 14.76 -19.85 -18.41
CA GLU A 189 14.36 -21.05 -17.61
C GLU A 189 12.97 -20.94 -16.94
N LEU A 190 12.58 -19.73 -16.55
CA LEU A 190 11.20 -19.39 -16.19
C LEU A 190 10.56 -18.60 -17.34
N TYR A 191 9.26 -18.79 -17.54
CA TYR A 191 8.53 -18.12 -18.62
C TYR A 191 8.37 -16.61 -18.32
N SER A 192 8.09 -15.82 -19.36
CA SER A 192 8.06 -14.35 -19.28
C SER A 192 6.69 -13.74 -19.53
N GLU A 193 5.67 -14.54 -19.84
CA GLU A 193 4.39 -14.09 -20.37
C GLU A 193 3.52 -13.36 -19.34
N LEU A 194 2.37 -12.83 -19.78
CA LEU A 194 1.50 -11.96 -18.99
C LEU A 194 0.77 -12.66 -17.82
N ASP A 195 0.88 -13.97 -17.69
CA ASP A 195 0.33 -14.79 -16.61
C ASP A 195 1.38 -15.49 -15.75
N ASP A 196 2.68 -15.31 -16.04
CA ASP A 196 3.76 -16.07 -15.40
C ASP A 196 4.28 -15.48 -14.08
N GLY A 197 4.02 -14.21 -13.78
CA GLY A 197 4.64 -13.57 -12.62
C GLY A 197 4.32 -14.25 -11.29
N LYS A 198 3.05 -14.65 -11.10
CA LYS A 198 2.60 -15.35 -9.90
C LYS A 198 3.19 -16.76 -9.78
N PRO A 199 3.05 -17.66 -10.78
CA PRO A 199 3.64 -19.00 -10.69
C PRO A 199 5.17 -18.96 -10.60
N ASN A 200 5.84 -18.02 -11.28
CA ASN A 200 7.29 -17.83 -11.13
C ASN A 200 7.65 -17.44 -9.70
N THR A 201 6.96 -16.45 -9.12
CA THR A 201 7.19 -16.01 -7.73
C THR A 201 7.04 -17.18 -6.75
N ASP A 202 5.99 -17.98 -6.89
CA ASP A 202 5.74 -19.14 -6.04
C ASP A 202 6.85 -20.20 -6.19
N THR A 203 7.31 -20.43 -7.43
CA THR A 203 8.39 -21.39 -7.73
C THR A 203 9.73 -20.93 -7.14
N ILE A 204 10.05 -19.64 -7.27
CA ILE A 204 11.28 -19.06 -6.72
C ILE A 204 11.31 -19.20 -5.20
N ILE A 205 10.20 -18.89 -4.53
CA ILE A 205 10.09 -19.00 -3.07
C ILE A 205 10.27 -20.45 -2.61
N ALA A 206 9.65 -21.39 -3.33
CA ALA A 206 9.79 -22.82 -3.03
C ALA A 206 11.22 -23.35 -3.23
N ALA A 207 12.00 -22.79 -4.17
CA ALA A 207 13.33 -23.28 -4.51
C ALA A 207 14.46 -22.69 -3.65
N ILE A 208 14.36 -21.41 -3.25
CA ILE A 208 15.45 -20.71 -2.53
C ILE A 208 15.42 -20.97 -1.02
N ASP A 209 14.23 -21.17 -0.44
CA ASP A 209 13.88 -21.17 0.99
C ASP A 209 13.14 -19.88 1.43
N ASP A 210 12.24 -20.07 2.40
CA ASP A 210 11.44 -19.03 3.04
C ASP A 210 12.07 -18.59 4.37
N ASP A 211 13.41 -18.48 4.37
CA ASP A 211 14.17 -18.04 5.55
C ASP A 211 13.83 -16.56 5.84
N PRO A 212 13.30 -16.23 7.04
CA PRO A 212 12.96 -14.85 7.40
C PRO A 212 14.17 -13.91 7.46
N ASP A 213 15.39 -14.42 7.59
CA ASP A 213 16.62 -13.63 7.64
C ASP A 213 17.21 -13.36 6.23
N TYR A 214 16.65 -13.97 5.18
CA TYR A 214 17.10 -13.83 3.80
C TYR A 214 16.05 -13.18 2.90
N THR A 215 16.24 -11.89 2.61
CA THR A 215 15.32 -11.11 1.77
C THR A 215 15.81 -11.04 0.32
N TYR A 216 14.96 -11.43 -0.62
CA TYR A 216 15.18 -11.40 -2.06
C TYR A 216 13.93 -10.91 -2.80
N ALA A 217 14.06 -10.63 -4.09
CA ALA A 217 13.05 -9.91 -4.87
C ALA A 217 11.65 -10.56 -4.83
N ALA A 218 11.55 -11.87 -5.04
CA ALA A 218 10.26 -12.58 -5.01
C ALA A 218 9.62 -12.57 -3.62
N LYS A 219 10.41 -12.80 -2.56
CA LYS A 219 9.94 -12.74 -1.16
C LYS A 219 9.45 -11.35 -0.76
N LEU A 220 10.16 -10.29 -1.16
CA LEU A 220 9.71 -8.91 -0.91
C LEU A 220 8.32 -8.62 -1.47
N CYS A 221 8.03 -9.10 -2.68
CA CYS A 221 6.71 -8.95 -3.28
C CYS A 221 5.66 -9.83 -2.59
N ASN A 222 5.99 -11.09 -2.30
CA ASN A 222 5.06 -12.04 -1.70
C ASN A 222 4.65 -11.68 -0.27
N ASP A 223 5.59 -11.14 0.52
CA ASP A 223 5.36 -10.74 1.91
C ASP A 223 4.76 -9.33 2.01
N LEU A 224 4.62 -8.61 0.88
CA LEU A 224 4.09 -7.26 0.85
C LEU A 224 2.62 -7.25 1.27
N VAL A 225 2.32 -6.46 2.31
CA VAL A 225 0.95 -6.05 2.64
C VAL A 225 0.81 -4.56 2.38
N SER A 226 0.18 -4.20 1.27
CA SER A 226 0.04 -2.82 0.83
C SER A 226 -1.40 -2.52 0.42
N ASN A 227 -1.94 -1.41 0.92
CA ASN A 227 -3.32 -0.98 0.66
C ASN A 227 -4.37 -2.07 0.91
N ARG A 228 -4.19 -2.87 1.96
CA ARG A 228 -5.04 -4.01 2.38
C ARG A 228 -4.96 -5.26 1.49
N TYR A 229 -4.05 -5.29 0.51
CA TYR A 229 -3.79 -6.44 -0.34
C TYR A 229 -2.50 -7.14 0.07
N ASN A 230 -2.53 -8.47 0.04
CA ASN A 230 -1.43 -9.37 0.41
C ASN A 230 -1.21 -10.48 -0.64
N ASP A 231 -1.75 -10.29 -1.84
CA ASP A 231 -1.67 -11.18 -3.00
C ASP A 231 -0.70 -10.63 -4.06
N TRP A 232 0.29 -9.85 -3.62
CA TRP A 232 1.31 -9.24 -4.45
C TRP A 232 2.38 -10.26 -4.86
N TYR A 233 2.96 -10.09 -6.04
CA TYR A 233 4.00 -10.98 -6.57
C TYR A 233 4.99 -10.22 -7.47
N LEU A 234 6.14 -10.84 -7.73
CA LEU A 234 7.17 -10.28 -8.59
C LEU A 234 6.76 -10.47 -10.07
N PRO A 235 6.64 -9.39 -10.86
CA PRO A 235 6.20 -9.49 -12.25
C PRO A 235 7.13 -10.37 -13.06
N ALA A 236 6.57 -11.20 -13.95
CA ALA A 236 7.33 -11.80 -15.03
C ALA A 236 7.85 -10.70 -15.96
N TYR A 237 8.84 -11.04 -16.77
CA TYR A 237 9.55 -10.06 -17.55
C TYR A 237 8.67 -9.28 -18.52
N ASP A 238 7.73 -9.91 -19.24
CA ASP A 238 6.85 -9.19 -20.16
C ASP A 238 5.80 -8.36 -19.39
N GLN A 239 5.39 -8.78 -18.19
CA GLN A 239 4.55 -7.95 -17.29
C GLN A 239 5.31 -6.71 -16.80
N LEU A 240 6.61 -6.83 -16.52
CA LEU A 240 7.46 -5.70 -16.12
C LEU A 240 7.63 -4.70 -17.28
N LEU A 241 7.80 -5.19 -18.51
CA LEU A 241 7.86 -4.35 -19.71
C LEU A 241 6.52 -3.67 -20.00
N GLU A 242 5.41 -4.40 -19.89
CA GLU A 242 4.06 -3.84 -20.05
C GLU A 242 3.81 -2.74 -19.02
N MET A 243 4.15 -2.97 -17.76
CA MET A 243 4.05 -1.97 -16.69
C MET A 243 4.89 -0.72 -17.00
N ARG A 244 6.13 -0.89 -17.46
CA ARG A 244 6.98 0.23 -17.89
C ARG A 244 6.32 1.04 -19.00
N ASP A 245 5.82 0.38 -20.04
CA ASP A 245 5.30 1.05 -21.23
C ASP A 245 3.94 1.73 -20.96
N ALA A 246 3.13 1.14 -20.08
CA ALA A 246 1.79 1.61 -19.73
C ALA A 246 1.80 2.75 -18.72
N ILE A 247 2.56 2.61 -17.62
CA ILE A 247 2.54 3.58 -16.51
C ILE A 247 3.87 4.30 -16.28
N GLY A 248 5.00 3.73 -16.72
CA GLY A 248 6.32 4.39 -16.79
C GLY A 248 6.61 5.39 -15.66
N ASP A 249 7.15 6.56 -15.98
CA ASP A 249 7.46 7.63 -15.01
C ASP A 249 6.25 8.11 -14.18
N ASN A 250 5.02 7.88 -14.64
CA ASN A 250 3.81 8.20 -13.89
C ASN A 250 3.54 7.17 -12.76
N GLY A 251 4.19 6.00 -12.82
CA GLY A 251 4.10 4.89 -11.89
C GLY A 251 5.00 5.00 -10.65
N THR A 252 5.65 6.15 -10.40
CA THR A 252 6.46 6.43 -9.19
C THR A 252 7.69 5.52 -8.97
N PHE A 253 8.31 5.07 -10.05
CA PHE A 253 9.58 4.33 -10.01
C PHE A 253 10.71 5.23 -9.47
N ILE A 254 11.54 4.71 -8.55
CA ILE A 254 12.56 5.51 -7.85
C ILE A 254 14.01 5.24 -8.28
N GLY A 255 14.24 4.21 -9.08
CA GLY A 255 15.55 3.96 -9.68
C GLY A 255 15.48 3.35 -11.07
N ASP A 256 16.64 2.97 -11.61
CA ASP A 256 16.79 2.65 -13.02
C ASP A 256 16.50 1.18 -13.35
N PHE A 257 16.95 0.22 -12.53
CA PHE A 257 16.89 -1.22 -12.87
C PHE A 257 15.93 -1.98 -11.96
N TYR A 258 15.05 -2.79 -12.55
CA TYR A 258 14.06 -3.59 -11.83
C TYR A 258 14.19 -5.07 -12.13
N TRP A 259 14.07 -5.87 -11.08
CA TRP A 259 13.96 -7.32 -11.21
C TRP A 259 12.60 -7.74 -11.77
N SER A 260 12.63 -8.78 -12.61
CA SER A 260 11.48 -9.61 -12.93
C SER A 260 11.63 -11.00 -12.28
N SER A 261 10.56 -11.78 -12.24
CA SER A 261 10.57 -13.18 -11.80
C SER A 261 11.02 -14.16 -12.88
N THR A 262 11.44 -13.66 -14.05
CA THR A 262 11.96 -14.50 -15.14
C THR A 262 13.45 -14.77 -14.94
N GLU A 263 13.76 -15.99 -14.53
CA GLU A 263 15.11 -16.55 -14.49
C GLU A 263 15.68 -16.64 -15.91
N PHE A 264 16.97 -16.33 -16.05
CA PHE A 264 17.67 -16.54 -17.32
C PHE A 264 18.42 -17.88 -17.26
N ASP A 265 19.30 -18.03 -16.27
CA ASP A 265 20.05 -19.26 -15.98
C ASP A 265 20.33 -19.37 -14.46
N ALA A 266 21.07 -20.40 -14.04
CA ALA A 266 21.47 -20.62 -12.65
C ALA A 266 22.10 -19.39 -11.96
N ASP A 267 22.81 -18.52 -12.70
CA ASP A 267 23.54 -17.36 -12.16
C ASP A 267 22.88 -16.01 -12.53
N ASN A 268 21.99 -15.97 -13.52
CA ASN A 268 21.44 -14.74 -14.09
C ASN A 268 19.91 -14.71 -14.10
N ALA A 269 19.34 -13.52 -13.98
CA ALA A 269 17.90 -13.28 -14.13
C ALA A 269 17.64 -12.07 -15.05
N ARG A 270 16.43 -11.99 -15.61
CA ARG A 270 16.04 -10.86 -16.46
C ARG A 270 15.64 -9.64 -15.63
N ALA A 271 16.12 -8.49 -16.08
CA ALA A 271 15.83 -7.18 -15.52
C ALA A 271 15.52 -6.18 -16.65
N ALA A 272 14.72 -5.17 -16.32
CA ALA A 272 14.41 -4.07 -17.22
C ALA A 272 14.85 -2.74 -16.60
N VAL A 273 15.26 -1.81 -17.46
CA VAL A 273 15.37 -0.41 -17.06
C VAL A 273 13.98 0.22 -17.06
N ILE A 274 13.65 1.07 -16.08
CA ILE A 274 12.41 1.85 -16.03
C ILE A 274 12.76 3.27 -15.59
N PRO A 275 12.39 4.32 -16.36
CA PRO A 275 11.54 4.31 -17.56
C PRO A 275 12.26 3.95 -18.88
N GLY A 276 13.56 3.65 -18.85
CA GLY A 276 14.35 3.40 -20.05
C GLY A 276 13.95 2.13 -20.82
N THR A 277 14.37 2.01 -22.08
CA THR A 277 14.02 0.83 -22.91
C THR A 277 15.06 -0.29 -22.86
N THR A 278 16.14 -0.10 -22.09
CA THR A 278 17.22 -1.08 -21.97
C THR A 278 16.74 -2.32 -21.23
N THR A 279 17.08 -3.46 -21.80
CA THR A 279 16.72 -4.79 -21.34
C THR A 279 17.99 -5.59 -21.13
N THR A 280 18.06 -6.39 -20.07
CA THR A 280 19.28 -7.16 -19.76
C THR A 280 18.97 -8.41 -18.97
N SER A 281 19.88 -9.38 -19.06
CA SER A 281 20.08 -10.35 -17.99
C SER A 281 21.25 -9.87 -17.14
N THR A 282 21.19 -10.06 -15.83
CA THR A 282 22.31 -9.74 -14.93
C THR A 282 22.36 -10.73 -13.78
N GLY A 283 23.51 -10.80 -13.11
CA GLY A 283 23.75 -11.78 -12.06
C GLY A 283 22.74 -11.65 -10.92
N LYS A 284 22.24 -12.79 -10.42
CA LYS A 284 21.23 -12.86 -9.35
C LYS A 284 21.67 -12.21 -8.03
N ASP A 285 22.98 -12.05 -7.82
CA ASP A 285 23.57 -11.32 -6.69
C ASP A 285 23.51 -9.79 -6.82
N ALA A 286 23.21 -9.27 -8.02
CA ALA A 286 23.06 -7.83 -8.21
C ALA A 286 21.86 -7.31 -7.42
N ARG A 287 22.01 -6.15 -6.79
CA ARG A 287 20.93 -5.54 -6.02
C ARG A 287 20.19 -4.54 -6.90
N LEU A 288 18.96 -4.86 -7.30
CA LEU A 288 18.11 -4.01 -8.14
C LEU A 288 16.81 -3.62 -7.41
N TYR A 289 16.04 -2.70 -7.99
CA TYR A 289 14.74 -2.30 -7.47
C TYR A 289 13.69 -3.36 -7.75
N VAL A 290 12.59 -3.31 -7.01
CA VAL A 290 11.51 -4.29 -7.11
C VAL A 290 10.17 -3.57 -6.99
N ARG A 291 9.30 -3.80 -7.97
CA ARG A 291 7.91 -3.34 -7.97
C ARG A 291 6.99 -4.55 -8.04
N ALA A 292 6.19 -4.73 -6.99
CA ALA A 292 5.22 -5.80 -6.97
C ALA A 292 4.02 -5.48 -7.86
N ILE A 293 3.44 -6.52 -8.43
CA ILE A 293 2.17 -6.45 -9.15
C ILE A 293 1.16 -7.44 -8.55
N ARG A 294 -0.12 -7.25 -8.87
CA ARG A 294 -1.19 -8.20 -8.56
C ARG A 294 -2.18 -8.29 -9.70
N SER A 295 -2.84 -9.43 -9.84
CA SER A 295 -3.96 -9.62 -10.74
C SER A 295 -5.26 -9.21 -10.06
N PHE A 296 -6.25 -8.75 -10.83
CA PHE A 296 -7.57 -8.46 -10.31
C PHE A 296 -8.68 -8.85 -11.29
N THR A 297 -9.88 -9.03 -10.74
CA THR A 297 -11.13 -9.20 -11.48
C THR A 297 -12.16 -8.20 -10.95
N TYR A 298 -13.00 -7.63 -11.82
CA TYR A 298 -13.91 -6.55 -11.44
C TYR A 298 -15.30 -6.64 -12.09
#